data_AF-A0A9E5V8B7-F1
#
_entry.id   AF-A0A9E5V8B7-F1
#
_cell.length_a   1.000
_cell.length_b   1.000
_cell.length_c   1.000
_cell.angle_alpha   90.00
_cell.angle_beta   90.00
_cell.angle_gamma   90.00
#
_symmetry.space_group_name_H-M   'P 1'
#
loop_
_entity.id
_entity.type
_entity.pdbx_description
1 polymer ?
#
loop_
_entity_poly.entity_id
_entity_poly.type
_entity_poly.pdbx_seq_one_letter_code
_entity_poly.pdbx_strand_id
1 'polypeptide(L)'
;MNSLMFGVKAPPEKPIGSSTDSPNKKSPEDLIDEARQVLSKGDVQTALQKLEEAGRIYQERKDEGRYQEMQRTIAVIKGKGK
;
A
#
# COMPACT_ATOMS: atom_id res chain seq x y z
N MET A 1 -40.24 27.61 16.03
CA MET A 1 -38.97 26.91 16.31
C MET A 1 -38.53 26.21 15.04
N ASN A 2 -37.34 26.48 14.50
CA ASN A 2 -36.73 25.70 13.42
C ASN A 2 -35.20 25.88 13.42
N SER A 3 -34.50 24.82 12.98
CA SER A 3 -33.04 24.63 12.76
C SER A 3 -32.41 23.65 13.73
N LEU A 4 -32.44 22.36 13.41
CA LEU A 4 -31.50 21.60 12.57
C LEU A 4 -30.06 21.55 13.11
N MET A 5 -29.68 20.31 13.36
CA MET A 5 -28.39 19.78 13.81
C MET A 5 -27.26 20.15 12.83
N PHE A 6 -26.07 20.44 13.37
CA PHE A 6 -24.82 20.29 12.63
C PHE A 6 -23.88 19.38 13.41
N GLY A 7 -23.91 18.11 13.00
CA GLY A 7 -22.99 17.08 13.46
C GLY A 7 -21.55 17.43 13.09
N VAL A 8 -20.65 17.07 14.01
CA VAL A 8 -19.20 17.10 13.83
C VAL A 8 -18.84 16.18 12.65
N LYS A 9 -18.51 16.78 11.51
CA LYS A 9 -18.03 16.05 10.33
C LYS A 9 -16.57 15.66 10.58
N ALA A 10 -16.36 14.44 11.08
CA ALA A 10 -15.04 13.82 11.10
C ALA A 10 -14.44 13.84 9.68
N PRO A 11 -13.12 14.08 9.52
CA PRO A 11 -12.50 13.99 8.21
C PRO A 11 -12.63 12.57 7.68
N PRO A 12 -12.84 12.37 6.37
CA PRO A 12 -12.84 11.04 5.79
C PRO A 12 -11.44 10.46 5.93
N GLU A 13 -11.28 9.54 6.88
CA GLU A 13 -10.22 8.54 6.82
C GLU A 13 -10.36 7.89 5.44
N LYS A 14 -9.41 8.15 4.56
CA LYS A 14 -9.31 7.48 3.26
C LYS A 14 -9.50 5.98 3.53
N PRO A 15 -10.38 5.25 2.84
CA PRO A 15 -10.52 3.83 3.07
C PRO A 15 -9.18 3.19 2.71
N ILE A 16 -8.43 2.81 3.75
CA ILE A 16 -7.21 2.03 3.63
C ILE A 16 -7.72 0.64 3.25
N GLY A 17 -7.65 0.33 1.96
CA GLY A 17 -7.75 -1.02 1.40
C GLY A 17 -8.85 -1.91 2.00
N SER A 18 -10.11 -1.67 1.63
CA SER A 18 -11.09 -2.76 1.67
C SER A 18 -10.79 -3.74 0.54
N SER A 19 -10.08 -4.83 0.87
CA SER A 19 -10.17 -6.11 0.15
C SER A 19 -9.74 -7.22 1.11
N THR A 20 -10.68 -7.81 1.87
CA THR A 20 -11.45 -8.99 1.48
C THR A 20 -10.56 -10.19 1.15
N ASP A 21 -10.50 -11.10 2.13
CA ASP A 21 -10.33 -12.54 2.00
C ASP A 21 -10.62 -13.07 0.58
N SER A 22 -9.58 -13.45 -0.16
CA SER A 22 -9.68 -14.23 -1.38
C SER A 22 -8.41 -15.09 -1.53
N PRO A 23 -8.52 -16.43 -1.54
CA PRO A 23 -7.36 -17.33 -1.47
C PRO A 23 -6.66 -17.55 -2.83
N ASN A 24 -6.87 -16.70 -3.83
CA ASN A 24 -6.29 -16.88 -5.17
C ASN A 24 -5.42 -15.70 -5.57
N LYS A 25 -4.09 -15.92 -5.47
CA LYS A 25 -3.00 -15.07 -5.97
C LYS A 25 -3.18 -13.56 -5.68
N LYS A 26 -2.66 -13.09 -4.53
CA LYS A 26 -2.55 -11.66 -4.24
C LYS A 26 -2.02 -10.90 -5.45
N SER A 27 -2.74 -9.87 -5.88
CA SER A 27 -2.28 -9.02 -6.95
C SER A 27 -1.09 -8.19 -6.46
N PRO A 28 -0.19 -7.76 -7.35
CA PRO A 28 0.91 -6.88 -6.93
C PRO A 28 0.41 -5.58 -6.30
N GLU A 29 -0.81 -5.14 -6.65
CA GLU A 29 -1.48 -3.99 -6.03
C GLU A 29 -1.86 -4.24 -4.56
N ASP A 30 -2.37 -5.43 -4.23
CA ASP A 30 -2.67 -5.81 -2.84
C ASP A 30 -1.40 -5.82 -1.97
N LEU A 31 -0.32 -6.35 -2.54
CA LEU A 31 0.99 -6.38 -1.89
C LEU A 31 1.52 -4.96 -1.62
N ILE A 32 1.31 -4.02 -2.55
CA ILE A 32 1.67 -2.61 -2.36
C ILE A 32 0.82 -1.96 -1.27
N ASP A 33 -0.49 -2.22 -1.22
CA ASP A 33 -1.36 -1.66 -0.19
C ASP A 33 -0.96 -2.20 1.20
N GLU A 34 -0.79 -3.51 1.33
CA GLU A 34 -0.29 -4.12 2.56
C GLU A 34 1.08 -3.58 2.96
N ALA A 35 1.99 -3.37 2.01
CA ALA A 35 3.30 -2.76 2.26
C ALA A 35 3.17 -1.36 2.87
N ARG A 36 2.23 -0.55 2.37
CA ARG A 36 1.97 0.79 2.92
C ARG A 36 1.39 0.73 4.32
N GLN A 37 0.48 -0.22 4.58
CA GLN A 37 -0.11 -0.41 5.90
C GLN A 37 0.95 -0.78 6.95
N VAL A 38 1.81 -1.75 6.65
CA VAL A 38 2.87 -2.16 7.58
C VAL A 38 3.97 -1.09 7.71
N LEU A 39 4.28 -0.36 6.62
CA LEU A 39 5.18 0.79 6.67
C LEU A 39 4.66 1.89 7.60
N SER A 40 3.35 2.16 7.55
CA SER A 40 2.70 3.14 8.43
C SER A 40 2.71 2.73 9.91
N LYS A 41 2.89 1.43 10.20
CA LYS A 41 3.09 0.90 11.56
C LYS A 41 4.56 0.93 11.98
N GLY A 42 5.47 1.38 11.12
CA GLY A 42 6.92 1.38 11.35
C GLY A 42 7.61 0.07 10.97
N ASP A 43 6.88 -0.93 10.48
CA ASP A 43 7.45 -2.21 10.06
C ASP A 43 7.99 -2.12 8.63
N VAL A 44 9.15 -1.45 8.52
CA VAL A 44 9.85 -1.20 7.27
C VAL A 44 10.26 -2.51 6.60
N GLN A 45 10.69 -3.50 7.40
CA GLN A 45 11.16 -4.79 6.88
C GLN A 45 10.04 -5.55 6.16
N THR A 46 8.87 -5.67 6.78
CA THR A 46 7.71 -6.32 6.17
C THR A 46 7.20 -5.55 4.94
N ALA A 47 7.26 -4.21 4.98
CA ALA A 47 6.88 -3.36 3.84
C ALA A 47 7.74 -3.65 2.62
N LEU A 48 9.06 -3.73 2.82
CA LEU A 48 10.02 -3.99 1.77
C LEU A 48 9.82 -5.36 1.15
N GLN A 49 9.62 -6.40 1.96
CA GLN A 49 9.38 -7.75 1.45
C GLN A 49 8.14 -7.81 0.55
N LYS A 50 7.06 -7.14 0.93
CA LYS A 50 5.82 -7.07 0.13
C LYS A 50 6.01 -6.30 -1.18
N LEU A 51 6.75 -5.20 -1.17
CA LEU A 51 7.10 -4.45 -2.39
C LEU A 51 8.03 -5.27 -3.31
N GLU A 52 8.94 -6.05 -2.75
CA GLU A 52 9.80 -6.95 -3.52
C GLU A 52 8.99 -8.06 -4.21
N GLU A 53 8.00 -8.63 -3.51
CA GLU A 53 7.08 -9.62 -4.08
C GLU A 53 6.22 -9.01 -5.19
N ALA A 54 5.68 -7.80 -4.98
CA ALA A 54 4.96 -7.06 -6.03
C ALA A 54 5.86 -6.79 -7.25
N GLY A 55 7.11 -6.38 -7.02
CA GLY A 55 8.12 -6.18 -8.07
C GLY A 55 8.39 -7.46 -8.86
N ARG A 56 8.55 -8.61 -8.20
CA ARG A 56 8.74 -9.90 -8.89
C ARG A 56 7.57 -10.23 -9.81
N ILE A 57 6.34 -10.02 -9.36
CA ILE A 57 5.15 -10.26 -10.18
C ILE A 57 5.14 -9.33 -11.41
N TYR A 58 5.48 -8.05 -11.27
CA TYR A 58 5.59 -7.15 -12.41
C TYR A 58 6.72 -7.56 -13.37
N GLN A 59 7.85 -8.03 -12.85
CA GLN A 59 8.94 -8.58 -13.66
C GLN A 59 8.50 -9.82 -14.44
N GLU A 60 7.77 -10.76 -13.82
CA GLU A 60 7.20 -11.94 -14.48
C GLU A 60 6.19 -11.55 -15.56
N ARG A 61 5.40 -10.50 -15.31
CA ARG A 61 4.45 -9.93 -16.28
C ARG A 61 5.12 -9.10 -17.39
N LYS A 62 6.46 -8.93 -17.35
CA LYS A 62 7.24 -8.04 -18.23
C LYS A 62 6.76 -6.58 -18.19
N ASP A 63 6.20 -6.17 -17.06
CA ASP A 63 5.81 -4.78 -16.80
C ASP A 63 7.01 -4.04 -16.21
N GLU A 64 7.93 -3.64 -17.09
CA GLU A 64 9.16 -2.97 -16.69
C GLU A 64 8.90 -1.62 -16.02
N GLY A 65 7.85 -0.90 -16.45
CA GLY A 65 7.47 0.38 -15.86
C GLY A 65 7.10 0.23 -14.38
N ARG A 66 6.21 -0.71 -14.08
CA ARG A 66 5.81 -1.01 -12.70
C ARG A 66 6.94 -1.65 -11.89
N TYR A 67 7.75 -2.52 -12.49
CA TYR A 67 8.91 -3.09 -11.82
C TYR A 67 9.91 -2.01 -11.39
N GLN A 68 10.25 -1.08 -12.28
CA GLN A 68 11.13 0.04 -11.96
C GLN A 68 10.54 0.97 -10.89
N GLU A 69 9.22 1.22 -10.94
CA GLU A 69 8.51 1.97 -9.89
C GLU A 69 8.64 1.30 -8.52
N MET A 70 8.52 -0.03 -8.45
CA MET A 70 8.72 -0.77 -7.20
C MET A 70 10.15 -0.69 -6.70
N GLN A 71 11.14 -0.87 -7.57
CA GLN A 71 12.56 -0.74 -7.20
C GLN A 71 12.90 0.66 -6.65
N ARG A 72 12.36 1.73 -7.27
CA ARG A 72 12.52 3.10 -6.76
C ARG A 72 11.86 3.27 -5.39
N THR A 73 10.65 2.74 -5.21
CA THR A 73 9.94 2.81 -3.92
C THR A 73 10.72 2.11 -2.82
N ILE A 74 11.23 0.91 -3.09
CA ILE A 74 12.10 0.14 -2.19
C ILE A 74 13.36 0.93 -1.84
N ALA A 75 14.03 1.52 -2.82
CA ALA A 75 15.24 2.33 -2.61
C ALA A 75 14.96 3.57 -1.75
N VAL A 76 13.84 4.27 -1.98
CA VAL A 76 13.42 5.43 -1.17
C VAL A 76 13.17 5.02 0.27
N ILE A 77 12.48 3.90 0.51
CA ILE A 77 12.19 3.40 1.86
C ILE A 77 13.49 3.01 2.58
N LYS A 78 14.40 2.28 1.90
CA LYS A 78 15.71 1.91 2.45
C LYS A 78 16.59 3.13 2.73
N GLY A 79 16.53 4.16 1.88
CA GLY A 79 17.32 5.40 2.03
C GLY A 79 16.82 6.35 3.12
N LYS A 80 15.52 6.34 3.44
CA LYS A 80 14.92 7.17 4.49
C LYS A 80 15.19 6.69 5.92
N GLY A 81 15.69 5.46 6.09
CA GLY A 81 16.01 4.89 7.40
C GLY A 81 17.42 5.24 7.92
N LYS A 82 18.08 6.28 7.37
CA LYS A 82 19.46 6.66 7.68
C LYS A 82 19.54 8.04 8.34
#